data_AF-A0A071M944-F1
#
_entry.id   AF-A0A071M944-F1
#
_cell.length_a   1.000
_cell.length_b   1.000
_cell.length_c   1.000
_cell.angle_alpha   90.00
_cell.angle_beta   90.00
_cell.angle_gamma   90.00
#
_symmetry.space_group_name_H-M   'P 1'
#
loop_
_entity.id
_entity.type
_entity.pdbx_description
1 polymer ?
#
loop_
_entity_poly.entity_id
_entity_poly.type
_entity_poly.pdbx_seq_one_letter_code
_entity_poly.pdbx_strand_id
1 'polypeptide(L)' 'MIVDELLGLIGRREVTWTGTAVPAGVADSALCHQQELQMFAAVRALSIGAGYSEFESDGIASAVMTRLG' A
#
# COMPACT_ATOMS: atom_id res chain seq x y z
N MET A 1 17.07 2.97 -5.76
CA MET A 1 16.43 4.05 -4.98
C MET A 1 15.41 3.37 -4.05
N ILE A 2 15.04 3.93 -2.88
CA ILE A 2 14.17 3.22 -1.90
C ILE A 2 12.82 2.75 -2.49
N VAL A 3 12.33 3.47 -3.50
CA VAL A 3 11.13 3.11 -4.27
C VAL A 3 11.30 1.77 -5.02
N ASP A 4 12.49 1.51 -5.57
CA ASP A 4 12.77 0.25 -6.29
C ASP A 4 12.83 -0.95 -5.34
N GLU A 5 13.31 -0.75 -4.11
CA GLU A 5 13.34 -1.80 -3.09
C GLU A 5 11.92 -2.15 -2.59
N LEU A 6 11.08 -1.14 -2.37
CA LEU A 6 9.66 -1.33 -2.00
C LEU A 6 8.88 -2.06 -3.10
N LEU A 7 9.11 -1.71 -4.37
CA LEU A 7 8.53 -2.43 -5.51
C LEU A 7 9.00 -3.88 -5.58
N GLY A 8 10.27 -4.13 -5.26
CA GLY A 8 10.82 -5.49 -5.17
C GLY A 8 10.15 -6.35 -4.09
N LEU A 9 9.83 -5.77 -2.94
CA LEU A 9 9.16 -6.46 -1.82
C LEU A 9 7.68 -6.77 -2.13
N ILE A 10 6.97 -5.84 -2.78
CA ILE A 10 5.59 -6.06 -3.23
C ILE A 10 5.54 -7.14 -4.32
N GLY A 11 6.43 -7.08 -5.31
CA GLY A 11 6.54 -8.06 -6.38
C GLY A 11 6.90 -9.47 -5.90
N ARG A 12 7.61 -9.60 -4.78
CA ARG A 12 7.95 -10.88 -4.14
C ARG A 12 6.89 -11.43 -3.20
N ARG A 13 5.77 -10.73 -3.01
CA ARG A 13 4.65 -11.18 -2.16
C ARG A 13 5.04 -11.41 -0.68
N GLU A 14 6.18 -10.84 -0.24
CA GLU A 14 6.69 -10.91 1.14
C GLU A 14 5.92 -10.00 2.10
N VAL A 15 5.10 -9.08 1.59
CA VAL A 15 4.10 -8.37 2.38
C VAL A 15 2.97 -9.36 2.68
N THR A 16 3.10 -10.04 3.81
CA THR A 16 2.09 -10.99 4.26
C THR A 16 0.84 -10.20 4.60
N TRP A 17 -0.22 -10.44 3.83
CA TRP A 17 -1.56 -9.87 3.97
C TRP A 17 -2.17 -10.26 5.32
N THR A 18 -1.75 -9.62 6.40
CA THR A 18 -2.32 -9.83 7.73
C THR A 18 -3.29 -8.71 8.03
N GLY A 19 -4.57 -8.96 7.75
CA GLY A 19 -5.67 -8.21 8.34
C GLY A 19 -6.73 -7.76 7.37
N THR A 20 -7.69 -8.64 7.10
CA THR A 20 -9.13 -8.48 7.43
C THR A 20 -9.97 -9.32 6.48
N ALA A 21 -10.72 -10.27 7.05
CA ALA A 21 -11.77 -10.97 6.34
C ALA A 21 -12.87 -9.95 6.00
N VAL A 22 -13.02 -9.64 4.71
CA VAL A 22 -14.08 -8.73 4.23
C VAL A 22 -15.32 -9.58 3.92
N PRO A 23 -16.52 -9.20 4.39
CA PRO A 23 -17.75 -9.94 4.13
C PRO A 23 -18.09 -9.89 2.65
N ALA A 24 -18.33 -11.06 2.06
CA ALA A 24 -18.82 -11.21 0.69
C ALA A 24 -20.24 -10.64 0.58
N GLY A 25 -20.44 -9.52 -0.12
CA GLY A 25 -21.80 -9.04 -0.37
C GLY A 25 -21.99 -7.74 -1.16
N VAL A 26 -21.01 -6.85 -1.32
CA VAL A 26 -21.27 -5.50 -1.91
C VAL A 26 -20.18 -5.00 -2.88
N ALA A 27 -19.39 -5.89 -3.47
CA ALA A 27 -17.95 -5.69 -3.37
C ALA A 27 -17.19 -5.31 -4.67
N ASP A 28 -17.78 -5.05 -5.85
CA ASP A 28 -16.93 -4.93 -7.05
C ASP A 28 -16.19 -3.58 -7.17
N SER A 29 -16.88 -2.43 -7.03
CA SER A 29 -16.19 -1.13 -7.01
C SER A 29 -15.64 -0.76 -5.63
N ALA A 30 -16.31 -1.17 -4.54
CA ALA A 30 -15.86 -0.91 -3.18
C ALA A 30 -14.60 -1.72 -2.85
N LEU A 31 -14.43 -2.96 -3.35
CA LEU A 31 -13.17 -3.69 -3.16
C LEU A 31 -12.02 -3.10 -3.95
N CYS A 32 -12.23 -2.60 -5.17
CA CYS A 32 -11.17 -1.90 -5.90
C CYS A 32 -10.69 -0.67 -5.11
N HIS A 33 -11.62 0.17 -4.64
CA HIS A 33 -11.26 1.33 -3.81
C HIS A 33 -10.66 0.90 -2.46
N GLN A 34 -11.14 -0.19 -1.88
CA GLN A 34 -10.60 -0.72 -0.63
C GLN A 34 -9.18 -1.29 -0.83
N GLN A 35 -8.90 -1.89 -1.97
CA GLN A 35 -7.57 -2.41 -2.33
C GLN A 35 -6.60 -1.25 -2.57
N GLU A 36 -7.03 -0.19 -3.24
CA GLU A 36 -6.23 1.04 -3.40
C GLU A 36 -5.93 1.71 -2.04
N LEU A 37 -6.94 1.83 -1.17
CA LEU A 37 -6.76 2.37 0.18
C LEU A 37 -5.86 1.49 1.06
N GLN A 38 -5.98 0.17 0.95
CA GLN A 38 -5.13 -0.78 1.67
C GLN A 38 -3.68 -0.70 1.18
N MET A 39 -3.47 -0.52 -0.13
CA MET A 39 -2.13 -0.37 -0.71
C MET A 39 -1.49 0.97 -0.30
N PHE A 40 -2.27 2.06 -0.31
CA PHE A 40 -1.82 3.35 0.22
C PHE A 40 -1.40 3.23 1.69
N ALA A 41 -2.22 2.62 2.53
CA ALA A 41 -1.93 2.42 3.94
C ALA A 41 -0.69 1.54 4.18
N ALA A 42 -0.52 0.48 3.39
CA ALA A 42 0.65 -0.41 3.48
C ALA A 42 1.94 0.33 3.12
N VAL A 43 1.95 1.11 2.03
CA VAL A 43 3.13 1.88 1.61
C VAL A 43 3.45 2.98 2.61
N ARG A 44 2.44 3.66 3.15
CA ARG A 44 2.62 4.66 4.23
C ARG A 44 3.24 4.02 5.47
N ALA A 45 2.71 2.88 5.93
CA ALA A 45 3.23 2.18 7.10
C ALA A 45 4.66 1.68 6.91
N LEU A 46 4.99 1.17 5.71
CA LEU A 46 6.36 0.77 5.36
C LEU A 46 7.33 1.96 5.37
N SER A 47 6.90 3.10 4.85
CA SER A 47 7.71 4.32 4.82
C SER A 47 7.96 4.86 6.24
N ILE A 48 6.93 4.87 7.10
CA ILE A 48 7.08 5.24 8.51
C ILE A 48 8.05 4.27 9.21
N GLY A 49 7.92 2.97 8.96
CA GLY A 49 8.82 1.95 9.50
C GLY A 49 10.28 2.09 9.03
N ALA A 50 10.50 2.69 7.86
CA ALA A 50 11.83 3.02 7.33
C ALA A 50 12.41 4.33 7.89
N GLY A 51 11.68 5.03 8.77
CA GLY A 51 12.13 6.26 9.43
C GLY A 51 11.75 7.56 8.70
N TYR A 52 10.87 7.51 7.70
CA TYR A 52 10.32 8.71 7.07
C TYR A 52 9.27 9.36 7.96
N SER A 53 9.18 10.69 7.92
CA SER A 53 8.11 11.41 8.62
C SER A 53 6.73 11.03 8.07
N GLU A 54 5.67 11.30 8.83
CA GLU A 54 4.30 11.05 8.38
C GLU A 54 3.98 11.79 7.07
N PHE A 55 4.47 13.02 6.93
CA PHE A 55 4.28 13.83 5.73
C PHE A 55 5.04 13.29 4.51
N GLU A 56 6.29 12.84 4.69
CA GLU A 56 7.06 12.20 3.62
C GLU A 56 6.45 10.85 3.21
N SER A 57 5.96 10.10 4.19
CA SER A 57 5.32 8.80 3.98
C SER A 57 4.03 8.92 3.18
N ASP A 58 3.23 9.96 3.41
CA ASP A 58 2.06 10.28 2.59
C ASP A 58 2.44 10.63 1.15
N GLY A 59 3.52 11.40 0.98
CA GLY A 59 4.08 11.72 -0.34
C GLY A 59 4.55 10.47 -1.10
N ILE A 60 5.25 9.57 -0.42
CA ILE A 60 5.73 8.30 -0.98
C ILE A 60 4.55 7.41 -1.35
N ALA A 61 3.55 7.26 -0.47
CA ALA A 61 2.36 6.46 -0.74
C ALA A 61 1.58 7.02 -1.94
N SER A 62 1.39 8.34 -2.02
CA SER A 62 0.73 9.00 -3.16
C SER A 62 1.47 8.80 -4.48
N ALA A 63 2.81 8.92 -4.47
CA ALA A 63 3.65 8.70 -5.64
C ALA A 63 3.63 7.24 -6.13
N VAL A 64 3.61 6.28 -5.20
CA VAL A 64 3.49 4.84 -5.52
C VAL A 64 2.12 4.52 -6.11
N MET A 65 1.04 5.03 -5.51
CA MET A 65 -0.32 4.84 -6.02
C MET A 65 -0.49 5.42 -7.43
N THR A 66 0.10 6.59 -7.70
CA THR A 66 0.07 7.24 -9.03
C THR A 66 0.84 6.46 -10.10
N ARG A 67 1.83 5.64 -9.73
CA ARG A 67 2.59 4.80 -10.67
C ARG A 67 1.98 3.42 -10.89
N LEU A 68 1.09 2.99 -9.99
CA LEU A 68 0.38 1.71 -10.07
C LEU A 68 -0.92 1.81 -10.88
N GLY A 69 -1.37 3.04 -11.20
CA GLY A 69 -2.50 3.36 -12.07
C GLY A 69 -2.07 3.89 -13.43
#